data_AF-C5PCQ8-F1
#
_entry.id   AF-C5PCQ8-F1
#
_cell.length_a   1.000
_cell.length_b   1.000
_cell.length_c   1.000
_cell.angle_alpha   90.00
_cell.angle_beta   90.00
_cell.angle_gamma   90.00
#
_symmetry.space_group_name_H-M   'P 1'
#
loop_
_entity.id
_entity.type
_entity.pdbx_description
1 polymer ?
#
loop_
_entity_poly.entity_id
_entity_poly.type
_entity_poly.pdbx_seq_one_letter_code
_entity_poly.pdbx_strand_id
1 'polypeptide(L)'
;MKQLLSKAWRYRQNGWRQAAVLNTVGISIFTLLTIALLAWSSAKLGTINGNVILFRGNCATTKKANIWLHLLLNVFSTGILASSNFFMQVLSSPSRSEVDSAHRKSISLEVGVPSIRNLFFISNFKKICSFLFFLSSIPVHLFFNSAIFTTDYQGSKWQLTIASEGFANGAQYFPPGALLLPAGAATGVTGYGQPVSLTDYLDHDSEVIEKISSTAKESRGWKRIEVPECRSQYQFCSARTKYGDVVMVVESHNSSFMFSRDKRLGWTRDGIFEPPSRNAAQFWDPYVPASESNSLWFSSMCSTEADLNPRTHRFAGCFQNCSRAYGQIDRGYDVLPADRINPHYSFNFLLDEFVEASLQSKRPIVKSQNALKFDLKYCLVQEIDPVCKVGLSTKVLLIVVVCLITKTCLCIVVLATSPPEDPLVVPGDAIVSFITAPEEKTAARCTLDRFVADRTSSSMTSRPIQPQQEPPPQPQQWRRRNRRWLSAIPISAWVRSYFIFTGVIIFLVAMFVTANNTYPVKGGFLASKPSLIAHTMAS
;
A
#
# COMPACT_ATOMS: atom_id res chain seq x y z
N MET A 1 13.78 -53.97 -19.15
CA MET A 1 13.66 -53.29 -17.83
C MET A 1 13.09 -51.86 -17.94
N LYS A 2 13.67 -50.93 -18.73
CA LYS A 2 13.12 -49.56 -18.94
C LYS A 2 11.68 -49.51 -19.48
N GLN A 3 11.31 -50.40 -20.42
CA GLN A 3 9.93 -50.49 -20.96
C GLN A 3 8.90 -51.07 -19.98
N LEU A 4 9.32 -51.97 -19.07
CA LEU A 4 8.46 -52.52 -18.02
C LEU A 4 8.27 -51.51 -16.90
N LEU A 5 9.33 -50.76 -16.55
CA LEU A 5 9.24 -49.61 -15.65
C LEU A 5 8.38 -48.48 -16.24
N SER A 6 8.45 -48.21 -17.55
CA SER A 6 7.61 -47.20 -18.20
C SER A 6 6.15 -47.63 -18.34
N LYS A 7 5.87 -48.93 -18.53
CA LYS A 7 4.51 -49.48 -18.52
C LYS A 7 3.92 -49.55 -17.12
N ALA A 8 4.70 -49.95 -16.11
CA ALA A 8 4.28 -49.92 -14.71
C ALA A 8 4.05 -48.48 -14.23
N TRP A 9 4.89 -47.53 -14.65
CA TRP A 9 4.69 -46.11 -14.38
C TRP A 9 3.43 -45.56 -15.07
N ARG A 10 3.19 -45.91 -16.35
CA ARG A 10 1.94 -45.54 -17.07
C ARG A 10 0.68 -46.16 -16.48
N TYR A 11 0.71 -47.42 -16.05
CA TYR A 11 -0.44 -48.08 -15.41
C TYR A 11 -0.76 -47.48 -14.03
N ARG A 12 0.27 -47.02 -13.31
CA ARG A 12 0.16 -46.32 -12.03
C ARG A 12 -0.27 -44.84 -12.15
N GLN A 13 -0.51 -44.32 -13.36
CA GLN A 13 -1.00 -42.94 -13.58
C GLN A 13 -2.51 -42.84 -13.81
N ASN A 14 -3.26 -43.93 -13.81
CA ASN A 14 -4.71 -43.86 -13.98
C ASN A 14 -5.37 -43.16 -12.77
N GLY A 15 -6.34 -42.27 -13.04
CA GLY A 15 -7.12 -41.57 -12.02
C GLY A 15 -6.47 -40.30 -11.46
N TRP A 16 -6.58 -40.09 -10.14
CA TRP A 16 -6.17 -38.84 -9.46
C TRP A 16 -4.65 -38.56 -9.53
N ARG A 17 -3.81 -39.58 -9.74
CA ARG A 17 -2.34 -39.47 -9.71
C ARG A 17 -1.80 -38.60 -10.86
N GLN A 18 -2.42 -38.65 -12.04
CA GLN A 18 -2.04 -37.77 -13.16
C GLN A 18 -2.29 -36.30 -12.83
N ALA A 19 -3.47 -35.99 -12.28
CA ALA A 19 -3.79 -34.64 -11.81
C ALA A 19 -2.83 -34.20 -10.69
N ALA A 20 -2.48 -35.10 -9.77
CA ALA A 20 -1.52 -34.82 -8.71
C ALA A 20 -0.13 -34.47 -9.26
N VAL A 21 0.38 -35.21 -10.26
CA VAL A 21 1.67 -34.90 -10.90
C VAL A 21 1.64 -33.52 -11.57
N LEU A 22 0.57 -33.20 -12.32
CA LEU A 22 0.44 -31.89 -12.97
C LEU A 22 0.41 -30.75 -11.95
N ASN A 23 -0.35 -30.91 -10.86
CA ASN A 23 -0.41 -29.92 -9.78
C ASN A 23 0.94 -29.75 -9.07
N THR A 24 1.65 -30.86 -8.78
CA THR A 24 2.99 -30.82 -8.18
C THR A 24 3.99 -30.10 -9.06
N VAL A 25 3.97 -30.37 -10.38
CA VAL A 25 4.85 -29.68 -11.35
C VAL A 25 4.53 -28.19 -11.39
N GLY A 26 3.24 -27.83 -11.47
CA GLY A 26 2.80 -26.43 -11.47
C GLY A 26 3.26 -25.67 -10.22
N ILE A 27 2.98 -26.20 -9.02
CA ILE A 27 3.44 -25.62 -7.76
C ILE A 27 4.96 -25.53 -7.72
N SER A 28 5.69 -26.56 -8.14
CA SER A 28 7.16 -26.55 -8.13
C SER A 28 7.72 -25.42 -9.01
N ILE A 29 7.15 -25.20 -10.19
CA ILE A 29 7.54 -24.10 -11.07
C ILE A 29 7.29 -22.75 -10.38
N PHE A 30 6.12 -22.56 -9.78
CA PHE A 30 5.81 -21.31 -9.06
C PHE A 30 6.73 -21.08 -7.86
N THR A 31 7.05 -22.13 -7.11
CA THR A 31 8.00 -22.07 -6.00
C THR A 31 9.39 -21.68 -6.50
N LEU A 32 9.86 -22.23 -7.60
CA LEU A 32 11.16 -21.87 -8.18
C LEU A 32 11.18 -20.42 -8.69
N LEU A 33 10.12 -19.96 -9.36
CA LEU A 33 10.01 -18.57 -9.83
C LEU A 33 10.00 -17.58 -8.66
N THR A 34 9.29 -17.89 -7.58
CA THR A 34 9.24 -17.02 -6.39
C THR A 34 10.52 -17.04 -5.58
N ILE A 35 11.22 -18.18 -5.49
CA ILE A 35 12.57 -18.27 -4.93
C ILE A 35 13.55 -17.44 -5.76
N ALA A 36 13.52 -17.55 -7.09
CA ALA A 36 14.38 -16.77 -7.98
C ALA A 36 14.12 -15.26 -7.82
N LEU A 37 12.85 -14.85 -7.73
CA LEU A 37 12.48 -13.45 -7.47
C LEU A 37 13.00 -12.98 -6.10
N LEU A 38 12.86 -13.80 -5.06
CA LEU A 38 13.35 -13.47 -3.72
C LEU A 38 14.88 -13.37 -3.69
N ALA A 39 15.58 -14.32 -4.31
CA ALA A 39 17.04 -14.31 -4.41
C ALA A 39 17.55 -13.07 -5.16
N TRP A 40 16.98 -12.78 -6.33
CA TRP A 40 17.29 -11.57 -7.10
C TRP A 40 17.03 -10.30 -6.28
N SER A 41 15.89 -10.23 -5.60
CA SER A 41 15.49 -9.06 -4.80
C SER A 41 16.43 -8.83 -3.61
N SER A 42 16.84 -9.92 -2.93
CA SER A 42 17.74 -9.88 -1.78
C SER A 42 19.17 -9.53 -2.19
N ALA A 43 19.64 -10.07 -3.33
CA ALA A 43 20.95 -9.73 -3.90
C ALA A 43 21.03 -8.26 -4.30
N LYS A 44 19.96 -7.69 -4.85
CA LYS A 44 19.90 -6.28 -5.23
C LYS A 44 19.92 -5.33 -4.02
N LEU A 45 19.37 -5.75 -2.88
CA LEU A 45 19.31 -4.93 -1.66
C LEU A 45 20.49 -5.13 -0.71
N GLY A 46 21.22 -6.25 -0.83
CA GLY A 46 22.19 -6.68 0.18
C GLY A 46 21.55 -7.09 1.52
N THR A 47 20.21 -7.17 1.59
CA THR A 47 19.47 -7.55 2.80
C THR A 47 18.13 -8.20 2.45
N ILE A 48 17.64 -9.03 3.36
CA ILE A 48 16.28 -9.61 3.30
C ILE A 48 15.22 -8.69 3.90
N ASN A 49 15.63 -7.61 4.58
CA ASN A 49 14.78 -6.69 5.32
C ASN A 49 14.64 -5.35 4.60
N GLY A 50 14.10 -5.35 3.38
CA GLY A 50 13.82 -4.11 2.67
C GLY A 50 12.79 -4.25 1.56
N ASN A 51 12.67 -3.19 0.77
CA ASN A 51 11.74 -3.11 -0.34
C ASN A 51 12.47 -2.84 -1.64
N VAL A 52 12.18 -3.62 -2.68
CA VAL A 52 12.80 -3.45 -4.00
C VAL A 52 11.86 -2.68 -4.91
N ILE A 53 12.39 -1.71 -5.65
CA ILE A 53 11.62 -1.03 -6.69
C ILE A 53 11.64 -1.90 -7.95
N LEU A 54 10.47 -2.42 -8.34
CA LEU A 54 10.25 -3.22 -9.55
C LEU A 54 10.12 -2.32 -10.79
N PHE A 55 9.37 -1.23 -10.64
CA PHE A 55 9.12 -0.28 -11.72
C PHE A 55 9.18 1.14 -11.18
N ARG A 56 9.76 2.04 -11.97
CA ARG A 56 9.84 3.48 -11.70
C ARG A 56 9.48 4.20 -12.99
N GLY A 57 8.50 5.09 -12.95
CA GLY A 57 8.09 5.85 -14.12
C GLY A 57 6.96 6.82 -13.82
N ASN A 58 6.29 7.29 -14.87
CA ASN A 58 5.12 8.14 -14.70
C ASN A 58 4.01 7.41 -13.92
N CYS A 59 3.16 8.16 -13.24
CA CYS A 59 2.14 7.58 -12.36
C CYS A 59 1.03 6.83 -13.12
N ALA A 60 0.75 7.20 -14.38
CA ALA A 60 -0.26 6.52 -15.21
C ALA A 60 0.17 5.09 -15.60
N THR A 61 1.41 4.93 -16.07
CA THR A 61 2.02 3.64 -16.43
C THR A 61 2.27 2.81 -15.18
N THR A 62 2.71 3.43 -14.08
CA THR A 62 2.88 2.75 -12.79
C THR A 62 1.55 2.15 -12.31
N LYS A 63 0.45 2.90 -12.42
CA LYS A 63 -0.89 2.42 -12.08
C LYS A 63 -1.31 1.23 -12.94
N LYS A 64 -1.07 1.28 -14.27
CA LYS A 64 -1.34 0.15 -15.16
C LYS A 64 -0.50 -1.09 -14.79
N ALA A 65 0.79 -0.91 -14.55
CA ALA A 65 1.69 -2.00 -14.15
C ALA A 65 1.22 -2.66 -12.84
N ASN A 66 0.83 -1.87 -11.85
CA ASN A 66 0.31 -2.38 -10.59
C ASN A 66 -0.95 -3.26 -10.78
N ILE A 67 -1.91 -2.79 -11.59
CA ILE A 67 -3.13 -3.55 -11.91
C ILE A 67 -2.79 -4.91 -12.53
N TRP A 68 -1.90 -4.94 -13.53
CA TRP A 68 -1.50 -6.19 -14.19
C TRP A 68 -0.76 -7.14 -13.24
N LEU A 69 0.13 -6.61 -12.40
CA LEU A 69 0.86 -7.41 -11.41
C LEU A 69 -0.10 -8.05 -10.40
N HIS A 70 -1.06 -7.30 -9.85
CA HIS A 70 -2.06 -7.88 -8.95
C HIS A 70 -2.99 -8.87 -9.65
N LEU A 71 -3.34 -8.64 -10.93
CA LEU A 71 -4.13 -9.60 -11.69
C LEU A 71 -3.39 -10.94 -11.83
N LEU A 72 -2.10 -10.90 -12.20
CA LEU A 72 -1.25 -12.09 -12.29
C LEU A 72 -1.11 -12.80 -10.93
N LEU A 73 -0.87 -12.04 -9.85
CA LEU A 73 -0.79 -12.58 -8.50
C LEU A 73 -2.07 -13.30 -8.09
N ASN A 74 -3.24 -12.72 -8.39
CA ASN A 74 -4.53 -13.34 -8.09
C ASN A 74 -4.73 -14.64 -8.88
N VAL A 75 -4.40 -14.66 -10.17
CA VAL A 75 -4.44 -15.89 -10.99
C VAL A 75 -3.56 -16.99 -10.38
N PHE A 76 -2.32 -16.67 -10.00
CA PHE A 76 -1.42 -17.64 -9.37
C PHE A 76 -1.91 -18.08 -7.99
N SER A 77 -2.40 -17.16 -7.16
CA SER A 77 -2.97 -17.45 -5.84
C SER A 77 -4.14 -18.43 -5.94
N THR A 78 -5.07 -18.19 -6.86
CA THR A 78 -6.19 -19.09 -7.13
C THR A 78 -5.73 -20.46 -7.60
N GLY A 79 -4.72 -20.53 -8.48
CA GLY A 79 -4.15 -21.81 -8.93
C GLY A 79 -3.51 -22.61 -7.78
N ILE A 80 -2.73 -21.96 -6.92
CA ILE A 80 -2.10 -22.57 -5.74
C ILE A 80 -3.17 -23.09 -4.75
N LEU A 81 -4.27 -22.35 -4.58
CA LEU A 81 -5.39 -22.77 -3.75
C LEU A 81 -6.11 -23.98 -4.34
N ALA A 82 -6.41 -23.94 -5.64
CA ALA A 82 -7.08 -25.04 -6.33
C ALA A 82 -6.26 -26.33 -6.20
N SER A 83 -4.94 -26.25 -6.38
CA SER A 83 -4.04 -27.38 -6.14
C SER A 83 -4.06 -27.87 -4.70
N SER A 84 -4.01 -26.96 -3.72
CA SER A 84 -4.06 -27.33 -2.30
C SER A 84 -5.39 -28.02 -1.96
N ASN A 85 -6.49 -27.52 -2.51
CA ASN A 85 -7.82 -28.11 -2.35
C ASN A 85 -7.90 -29.52 -2.97
N PHE A 86 -7.32 -29.71 -4.15
CA PHE A 86 -7.22 -31.03 -4.78
C PHE A 86 -6.48 -32.03 -3.88
N PHE A 87 -5.30 -31.70 -3.36
CA PHE A 87 -4.56 -32.59 -2.47
C PHE A 87 -5.30 -32.85 -1.16
N MET A 88 -5.94 -31.84 -0.57
CA MET A 88 -6.79 -32.03 0.62
C MET A 88 -7.95 -32.98 0.34
N GLN A 89 -8.59 -32.91 -0.84
CA GLN A 89 -9.64 -33.84 -1.22
C GLN A 89 -9.12 -35.28 -1.30
N VAL A 90 -8.00 -35.51 -2.00
CA VAL A 90 -7.36 -36.83 -2.08
C VAL A 90 -7.00 -37.37 -0.69
N LEU A 91 -6.43 -36.54 0.17
CA LEU A 91 -6.03 -36.95 1.52
C LEU A 91 -7.23 -37.21 2.44
N SER A 92 -8.33 -36.47 2.29
CA SER A 92 -9.57 -36.70 3.04
C SER A 92 -10.38 -37.90 2.56
N SER A 93 -10.01 -38.46 1.40
CA SER A 93 -10.70 -39.60 0.79
C SER A 93 -10.26 -40.91 1.47
N PRO A 94 -11.21 -41.75 1.91
CA PRO A 94 -10.90 -43.02 2.56
C PRO A 94 -10.49 -44.08 1.53
N SER A 95 -9.64 -45.03 1.93
CA SER A 95 -9.42 -46.27 1.18
C SER A 95 -10.54 -47.29 1.43
N ARG A 96 -10.57 -48.36 0.65
CA ARG A 96 -11.58 -49.42 0.83
C ARG A 96 -11.49 -50.06 2.22
N SER A 97 -10.29 -50.42 2.66
CA SER A 97 -10.05 -50.95 4.01
C SER A 97 -10.46 -49.98 5.14
N GLU A 98 -10.25 -48.67 4.96
CA GLU A 98 -10.69 -47.64 5.92
C GLU A 98 -12.23 -47.59 6.02
N VAL A 99 -12.93 -47.69 4.88
CA VAL A 99 -14.40 -47.79 4.83
C VAL A 99 -14.89 -49.06 5.52
N ASP A 100 -14.35 -50.23 5.18
CA ASP A 100 -14.76 -51.51 5.76
C ASP A 100 -14.52 -51.53 7.29
N SER A 101 -13.42 -50.92 7.75
CA SER A 101 -13.13 -50.77 9.17
C SER A 101 -14.10 -49.85 9.90
N ALA A 102 -14.53 -48.76 9.26
CA ALA A 102 -15.56 -47.86 9.81
C ALA A 102 -16.94 -48.51 9.84
N HIS A 103 -17.33 -49.22 8.77
CA HIS A 103 -18.60 -49.95 8.69
C HIS A 103 -18.68 -51.10 9.71
N ARG A 104 -17.55 -51.74 10.07
CA ARG A 104 -17.53 -52.69 11.20
C ARG A 104 -18.01 -52.07 12.51
N LYS A 105 -17.79 -50.77 12.71
CA LYS A 105 -18.24 -49.97 13.86
C LYS A 105 -19.58 -49.24 13.62
N SER A 106 -20.28 -49.56 12.53
CA SER A 106 -21.52 -48.89 12.11
C SER A 106 -21.35 -47.39 11.82
N ILE A 107 -20.16 -46.97 11.39
CA ILE A 107 -19.84 -45.58 11.06
C ILE A 107 -19.75 -45.43 9.54
N SER A 108 -20.58 -44.58 8.96
CA SER A 108 -20.47 -44.21 7.54
C SER A 108 -19.35 -43.19 7.29
N LEU A 109 -18.68 -43.30 6.15
CA LEU A 109 -17.71 -42.30 5.65
C LEU A 109 -18.23 -41.67 4.36
N GLU A 110 -17.80 -40.44 4.10
CA GLU A 110 -18.24 -39.68 2.91
C GLU A 110 -17.24 -39.86 1.77
N VAL A 111 -17.70 -40.15 0.55
CA VAL A 111 -16.85 -40.30 -0.63
C VAL A 111 -17.16 -39.19 -1.63
N GLY A 112 -16.13 -38.65 -2.29
CA GLY A 112 -16.30 -37.62 -3.31
C GLY A 112 -16.40 -36.18 -2.79
N VAL A 113 -16.28 -35.96 -1.47
CA VAL A 113 -16.38 -34.64 -0.85
C VAL A 113 -15.29 -34.43 0.21
N PRO A 114 -14.78 -33.19 0.41
CA PRO A 114 -13.87 -32.90 1.51
C PRO A 114 -14.61 -33.03 2.85
N SER A 115 -14.34 -34.12 3.59
CA SER A 115 -15.05 -34.41 4.84
C SER A 115 -14.12 -34.35 6.04
N ILE A 116 -14.39 -33.40 6.94
CA ILE A 116 -13.69 -33.31 8.23
C ILE A 116 -14.02 -34.52 9.10
N ARG A 117 -15.20 -35.13 8.94
CA ARG A 117 -15.56 -36.38 9.63
C ARG A 117 -14.59 -37.50 9.24
N ASN A 118 -14.30 -37.65 7.95
CA ASN A 118 -13.33 -38.65 7.49
C ASN A 118 -11.95 -38.41 8.11
N LEU A 119 -11.52 -37.15 8.26
CA LEU A 119 -10.24 -36.82 8.88
C LEU A 119 -10.09 -37.42 10.29
N PHE A 120 -11.16 -37.68 11.04
CA PHE A 120 -11.01 -38.34 12.35
C PHE A 120 -10.76 -39.85 12.27
N PHE A 121 -11.16 -40.51 11.18
CA PHE A 121 -11.12 -41.97 11.02
C PHE A 121 -10.01 -42.48 10.10
N ILE A 122 -9.44 -41.63 9.25
CA ILE A 122 -8.31 -41.99 8.37
C ILE A 122 -6.95 -41.98 9.11
N SER A 123 -5.88 -42.39 8.44
CA SER A 123 -4.52 -42.40 9.00
C SER A 123 -3.99 -41.02 9.46
N ASN A 124 -3.15 -41.01 10.51
CA ASN A 124 -2.57 -39.75 11.06
C ASN A 124 -1.74 -38.97 10.03
N PHE A 125 -1.07 -39.66 9.11
CA PHE A 125 -0.34 -39.04 8.00
C PHE A 125 -1.26 -38.16 7.15
N LYS A 126 -2.41 -38.69 6.70
CA LYS A 126 -3.39 -37.95 5.89
C LYS A 126 -3.92 -36.72 6.63
N LYS A 127 -4.15 -36.84 7.95
CA LYS A 127 -4.59 -35.73 8.82
C LYS A 127 -3.57 -34.61 8.87
N ILE A 128 -2.32 -34.94 9.20
CA ILE A 128 -1.24 -33.96 9.35
C ILE A 128 -0.99 -33.23 8.02
N CYS A 129 -0.88 -33.97 6.91
CA CYS A 129 -0.68 -33.35 5.60
C CYS A 129 -1.85 -32.43 5.21
N SER A 130 -3.09 -32.85 5.43
CA SER A 130 -4.27 -32.02 5.14
C SER A 130 -4.28 -30.73 5.97
N PHE A 131 -3.95 -30.83 7.26
CA PHE A 131 -3.87 -29.67 8.15
C PHE A 131 -2.75 -28.69 7.73
N LEU A 132 -1.58 -29.19 7.35
CA LEU A 132 -0.48 -28.35 6.88
C LEU A 132 -0.80 -27.67 5.52
N PHE A 133 -1.52 -28.34 4.62
CA PHE A 133 -2.02 -27.71 3.40
C PHE A 133 -2.99 -26.57 3.71
N PHE A 134 -3.90 -26.75 4.67
CA PHE A 134 -4.82 -25.71 5.10
C PHE A 134 -4.07 -24.51 5.71
N LEU A 135 -3.20 -24.77 6.69
CA LEU A 135 -2.46 -23.72 7.40
C LEU A 135 -1.57 -22.89 6.47
N SER A 136 -0.87 -23.55 5.53
CA SER A 136 -0.02 -22.87 4.55
C SER A 136 -0.80 -22.08 3.48
N SER A 137 -2.12 -22.28 3.34
CA SER A 137 -2.95 -21.54 2.37
C SER A 137 -3.33 -20.14 2.86
N ILE A 138 -3.50 -19.96 4.18
CA ILE A 138 -3.95 -18.69 4.76
C ILE A 138 -2.95 -17.55 4.46
N PRO A 139 -1.64 -17.69 4.70
CA PRO A 139 -0.68 -16.62 4.45
C PRO A 139 -0.55 -16.27 2.96
N VAL A 140 -0.65 -17.27 2.07
CA VAL A 140 -0.55 -17.05 0.62
C VAL A 140 -1.71 -16.20 0.11
N HIS A 141 -2.95 -16.43 0.59
CA HIS A 141 -4.07 -15.56 0.20
C HIS A 141 -4.02 -14.17 0.82
N LEU A 142 -3.63 -14.09 2.09
CA LEU A 142 -3.65 -12.83 2.82
C LEU A 142 -2.51 -11.89 2.40
N PHE A 143 -1.30 -12.42 2.29
CA PHE A 143 -0.10 -11.61 2.18
C PHE A 143 0.43 -11.46 0.75
N PHE A 144 0.12 -12.38 -0.16
CA PHE A 144 0.72 -12.34 -1.50
C PHE A 144 0.30 -11.09 -2.29
N ASN A 145 -0.94 -10.62 -2.11
CA ASN A 145 -1.39 -9.34 -2.66
C ASN A 145 -0.68 -8.14 -2.04
N SER A 146 -0.25 -8.23 -0.78
CA SER A 146 0.47 -7.16 -0.09
C SER A 146 1.99 -7.21 -0.36
N ALA A 147 2.49 -8.22 -1.07
CA ALA A 147 3.89 -8.31 -1.44
C ALA A 147 4.27 -7.20 -2.44
N ILE A 148 3.34 -6.83 -3.33
CA ILE A 148 3.50 -5.75 -4.29
C ILE A 148 2.69 -4.54 -3.81
N PHE A 149 3.31 -3.36 -3.85
CA PHE A 149 2.66 -2.13 -3.42
C PHE A 149 3.09 -0.96 -4.30
N THR A 150 2.28 0.09 -4.37
CA THR A 150 2.64 1.34 -5.05
C THR A 150 3.01 2.41 -4.04
N THR A 151 3.97 3.25 -4.39
CA THR A 151 4.26 4.48 -3.66
C THR A 151 4.05 5.68 -4.57
N ASP A 152 3.26 6.63 -4.09
CA ASP A 152 3.08 7.91 -4.75
C ASP A 152 4.26 8.84 -4.47
N TYR A 153 4.49 9.79 -5.38
CA TYR A 153 5.46 10.86 -5.16
C TYR A 153 4.85 11.92 -4.25
N GLN A 154 5.41 12.10 -3.06
CA GLN A 154 5.01 13.12 -2.09
C GLN A 154 6.23 13.97 -1.78
N GLY A 155 6.52 14.97 -2.62
CA GLY A 155 7.67 15.84 -2.39
C GLY A 155 7.47 16.69 -1.13
N SER A 156 8.50 16.76 -0.28
CA SER A 156 8.46 17.50 0.98
C SER A 156 9.30 18.77 0.97
N LYS A 157 10.19 18.95 -0.01
CA LYS A 157 11.14 20.07 -0.08
C LYS A 157 10.92 20.91 -1.33
N TRP A 158 11.18 22.21 -1.25
CA TRP A 158 11.15 23.14 -2.37
C TRP A 158 11.98 24.39 -2.06
N GLN A 159 12.45 25.09 -3.09
CA GLN A 159 13.01 26.43 -2.97
C GLN A 159 11.87 27.46 -2.90
N LEU A 160 11.86 28.25 -1.84
CA LEU A 160 11.07 29.46 -1.74
C LEU A 160 11.94 30.64 -2.15
N THR A 161 11.49 31.42 -3.12
CA THR A 161 12.06 32.73 -3.44
C THR A 161 10.97 33.78 -3.38
N ILE A 162 11.13 34.79 -2.54
CA ILE A 162 10.26 35.97 -2.47
C ILE A 162 10.98 37.08 -3.22
N ALA A 163 10.34 37.63 -4.25
CA ALA A 163 10.98 38.59 -5.14
C ALA A 163 9.96 39.53 -5.78
N SER A 164 10.46 40.64 -6.33
CA SER A 164 9.69 41.52 -7.19
C SER A 164 9.54 40.92 -8.60
N GLU A 165 8.64 41.48 -9.42
CA GLU A 165 8.46 41.05 -10.80
C GLU A 165 9.75 41.18 -11.65
N GLY A 166 10.64 42.13 -11.31
CA GLY A 166 11.91 42.31 -11.98
C GLY A 166 12.84 41.09 -11.91
N PHE A 167 12.78 40.30 -10.82
CA PHE A 167 13.70 39.17 -10.60
C PHE A 167 13.60 38.12 -11.70
N ALA A 168 12.38 37.71 -12.07
CA ALA A 168 12.14 36.77 -13.16
C ALA A 168 12.37 37.41 -14.55
N ASN A 169 12.49 38.73 -14.63
CA ASN A 169 12.69 39.46 -15.88
C ASN A 169 14.14 39.94 -16.08
N GLY A 170 15.09 39.42 -15.29
CA GLY A 170 16.52 39.71 -15.42
C GLY A 170 16.96 41.03 -14.78
N ALA A 171 16.16 41.60 -13.88
CA ALA A 171 16.60 42.72 -13.05
C ALA A 171 17.73 42.27 -12.10
N GLN A 172 18.52 43.22 -11.64
CA GLN A 172 19.62 42.97 -10.71
C GLN A 172 19.09 42.42 -9.37
N TYR A 173 19.85 41.51 -8.77
CA TYR A 173 19.59 40.99 -7.43
C TYR A 173 20.90 40.74 -6.69
N PHE A 174 20.83 40.80 -5.37
CA PHE A 174 21.97 40.56 -4.48
C PHE A 174 21.55 39.61 -3.34
N PRO A 175 22.18 38.42 -3.22
CA PRO A 175 21.94 37.51 -2.11
C PRO A 175 22.47 38.05 -0.77
N PRO A 176 21.90 37.67 0.40
CA PRO A 176 20.75 36.77 0.60
C PRO A 176 19.38 37.40 0.25
N GLY A 177 19.37 38.65 -0.21
CA GLY A 177 18.18 39.42 -0.56
C GLY A 177 18.16 40.78 0.13
N ALA A 178 17.19 41.61 -0.22
CA ALA A 178 17.04 42.97 0.31
C ALA A 178 16.90 43.02 1.84
N LEU A 179 16.45 41.93 2.46
CA LEU A 179 16.31 41.83 3.91
C LEU A 179 17.64 41.56 4.65
N LEU A 180 18.72 41.20 3.95
CA LEU A 180 20.02 40.86 4.53
C LEU A 180 19.95 39.71 5.55
N LEU A 181 19.01 38.78 5.36
CA LEU A 181 18.71 37.70 6.28
C LEU A 181 19.07 36.34 5.65
N PRO A 182 20.07 35.60 6.17
CA PRO A 182 20.31 34.24 5.72
C PRO A 182 19.14 33.31 6.10
N ALA A 183 18.90 32.29 5.28
CA ALA A 183 17.94 31.23 5.57
C ALA A 183 18.19 30.57 6.95
N GLY A 184 17.11 30.20 7.64
CA GLY A 184 17.12 29.77 9.04
C GLY A 184 17.38 30.88 10.07
N ALA A 185 17.80 32.07 9.63
CA ALA A 185 18.09 33.28 10.40
C ALA A 185 19.24 33.21 11.42
N ALA A 186 19.27 32.17 12.27
CA ALA A 186 20.36 31.85 13.21
C ALA A 186 20.11 30.47 13.85
N THR A 187 21.13 29.87 14.48
CA THR A 187 20.96 28.64 15.25
C THR A 187 19.91 28.83 16.34
N GLY A 188 18.83 28.03 16.30
CA GLY A 188 17.74 28.08 17.27
C GLY A 188 16.51 28.88 16.84
N VAL A 189 16.59 29.62 15.72
CA VAL A 189 15.43 30.29 15.12
C VAL A 189 14.80 29.38 14.07
N THR A 190 13.47 29.28 14.06
CA THR A 190 12.72 28.48 13.08
C THR A 190 11.78 29.38 12.26
N GLY A 191 11.30 28.88 11.12
CA GLY A 191 10.32 29.60 10.27
C GLY A 191 10.90 30.28 9.04
N TYR A 192 12.22 30.20 8.80
CA TYR A 192 12.92 30.77 7.63
C TYR A 192 13.63 29.70 6.78
N GLY A 193 13.14 28.46 6.84
CA GLY A 193 13.69 27.32 6.11
C GLY A 193 14.93 26.71 6.77
N GLN A 194 15.72 26.01 5.98
CA GLN A 194 16.93 25.32 6.44
C GLN A 194 18.05 26.33 6.76
N PRO A 195 18.81 26.14 7.85
CA PRO A 195 19.89 27.04 8.22
C PRO A 195 21.02 27.01 7.20
N VAL A 196 21.44 28.19 6.74
CA VAL A 196 22.54 28.39 5.79
C VAL A 196 23.48 29.45 6.35
N SER A 197 24.80 29.24 6.21
CA SER A 197 25.77 30.22 6.69
C SER A 197 25.70 31.49 5.84
N LEU A 198 25.90 32.64 6.47
CA LEU A 198 26.00 33.90 5.72
C LEU A 198 27.15 33.87 4.71
N THR A 199 28.26 33.19 5.02
CA THR A 199 29.40 33.04 4.10
C THR A 199 29.02 32.39 2.78
N ASP A 200 28.07 31.45 2.80
CA ASP A 200 27.65 30.73 1.61
C ASP A 200 26.90 31.66 0.65
N TYR A 201 26.23 32.69 1.16
CA TYR A 201 25.62 33.74 0.32
C TYR A 201 26.65 34.72 -0.28
N LEU A 202 27.87 34.74 0.24
CA LEU A 202 28.95 35.59 -0.24
C LEU A 202 29.91 34.84 -1.17
N ASP A 203 29.86 33.51 -1.17
CA ASP A 203 30.66 32.65 -2.03
C ASP A 203 29.91 32.36 -3.34
N HIS A 204 30.48 32.81 -4.46
CA HIS A 204 29.89 32.65 -5.79
C HIS A 204 29.76 31.19 -6.23
N ASP A 205 30.58 30.28 -5.66
CA ASP A 205 30.61 28.86 -6.02
C ASP A 205 29.73 28.01 -5.08
N SER A 206 28.97 28.62 -4.18
CA SER A 206 28.11 27.90 -3.25
C SER A 206 26.84 27.35 -3.93
N GLU A 207 26.36 26.20 -3.44
CA GLU A 207 25.08 25.60 -3.89
C GLU A 207 23.89 26.57 -3.76
N VAL A 208 23.94 27.45 -2.75
CA VAL A 208 22.90 28.44 -2.47
C VAL A 208 22.84 29.50 -3.57
N ILE A 209 24.01 29.99 -4.00
CA ILE A 209 24.10 30.99 -5.06
C ILE A 209 23.77 30.37 -6.42
N GLU A 210 24.25 29.15 -6.69
CA GLU A 210 23.88 28.40 -7.89
C GLU A 210 22.36 28.26 -7.99
N LYS A 211 21.69 27.90 -6.89
CA LYS A 211 20.24 27.70 -6.87
C LYS A 211 19.43 29.00 -7.02
N ILE A 212 19.87 30.10 -6.41
CA ILE A 212 19.23 31.41 -6.61
C ILE A 212 19.42 31.87 -8.06
N SER A 213 20.62 31.68 -8.62
CA SER A 213 20.96 32.04 -10.00
C SER A 213 20.18 31.24 -11.04
N SER A 214 20.04 29.92 -10.86
CA SER A 214 19.21 29.09 -11.72
C SER A 214 17.74 29.52 -11.64
N THR A 215 17.23 29.78 -10.44
CA THR A 215 15.86 30.30 -10.24
C THR A 215 15.65 31.62 -10.96
N ALA A 216 16.58 32.57 -10.86
CA ALA A 216 16.48 33.86 -11.54
C ALA A 216 16.42 33.70 -13.08
N LYS A 217 17.23 32.79 -13.64
CA LYS A 217 17.29 32.53 -15.09
C LYS A 217 16.07 31.79 -15.63
N GLU A 218 15.58 30.80 -14.89
CA GLU A 218 14.56 29.87 -15.39
C GLU A 218 13.13 30.27 -15.03
N SER A 219 12.93 31.01 -13.93
CA SER A 219 11.59 31.30 -13.38
C SER A 219 10.66 32.01 -14.35
N ARG A 220 11.19 32.75 -15.34
CA ARG A 220 10.37 33.36 -16.40
C ARG A 220 9.57 32.34 -17.22
N GLY A 221 10.14 31.16 -17.44
CA GLY A 221 9.51 30.06 -18.19
C GLY A 221 8.63 29.16 -17.32
N TRP A 222 8.59 29.39 -16.01
CA TRP A 222 7.77 28.62 -15.09
C TRP A 222 6.30 28.98 -15.22
N LYS A 223 5.43 28.08 -14.78
CA LYS A 223 3.99 28.27 -14.88
C LYS A 223 3.54 29.32 -13.88
N ARG A 224 2.79 30.31 -14.37
CA ARG A 224 2.12 31.27 -13.49
C ARG A 224 0.85 30.65 -12.90
N ILE A 225 0.71 30.74 -11.59
CA ILE A 225 -0.51 30.38 -10.85
C ILE A 225 -0.99 31.55 -10.00
N GLU A 226 -2.30 31.62 -9.79
CA GLU A 226 -2.95 32.69 -9.03
C GLU A 226 -2.82 32.48 -7.52
N VAL A 227 -3.06 33.54 -6.75
CA VAL A 227 -2.87 33.60 -5.29
C VAL A 227 -3.51 32.42 -4.53
N PRO A 228 -4.77 32.02 -4.78
CA PRO A 228 -5.39 30.92 -4.02
C PRO A 228 -4.67 29.57 -4.23
N GLU A 229 -4.29 29.25 -5.47
CA GLU A 229 -3.57 28.01 -5.78
C GLU A 229 -2.15 28.06 -5.21
N CYS A 230 -1.46 29.19 -5.34
CA CYS A 230 -0.12 29.34 -4.77
C CYS A 230 -0.11 29.12 -3.26
N ARG A 231 -1.05 29.76 -2.54
CA ARG A 231 -1.15 29.61 -1.09
C ARG A 231 -1.52 28.19 -0.70
N SER A 232 -2.52 27.59 -1.36
CA SER A 232 -2.94 26.20 -1.10
C SER A 232 -1.77 25.23 -1.20
N GLN A 233 -0.90 25.43 -2.20
CA GLN A 233 0.30 24.63 -2.37
C GLN A 233 1.32 25.00 -1.29
N TYR A 234 1.83 26.22 -1.26
CA TYR A 234 3.09 26.53 -0.57
C TYR A 234 2.98 27.11 0.82
N GLN A 235 1.81 27.57 1.28
CA GLN A 235 1.65 28.10 2.64
C GLN A 235 1.23 27.03 3.64
N PHE A 236 0.54 25.98 3.19
CA PHE A 236 0.03 24.88 4.00
C PHE A 236 0.86 23.60 3.80
N CYS A 237 0.57 22.56 4.59
CA CYS A 237 1.30 21.28 4.54
C CYS A 237 0.96 20.39 3.33
N SER A 238 0.63 20.97 2.19
CA SER A 238 0.17 20.26 0.99
C SER A 238 1.30 19.61 0.22
N ALA A 239 1.54 18.30 0.32
CA ALA A 239 2.68 17.68 -0.36
C ALA A 239 2.89 18.08 -1.84
N ARG A 240 4.16 18.21 -2.25
CA ARG A 240 4.60 18.63 -3.59
C ARG A 240 4.39 17.49 -4.57
N THR A 241 3.19 17.42 -5.14
CA THR A 241 2.81 16.37 -6.09
C THR A 241 2.80 16.86 -7.54
N LYS A 242 2.68 18.17 -7.72
CA LYS A 242 2.44 18.81 -9.03
C LYS A 242 3.41 19.93 -9.36
N TYR A 243 3.83 20.68 -8.34
CA TYR A 243 4.76 21.79 -8.46
C TYR A 243 5.93 21.63 -7.49
N GLY A 244 7.13 22.01 -7.94
CA GLY A 244 8.39 21.99 -7.21
C GLY A 244 8.71 23.36 -6.63
N ASP A 245 9.80 23.98 -7.08
CA ASP A 245 10.27 25.29 -6.62
C ASP A 245 9.29 26.43 -6.97
N VAL A 246 9.32 27.51 -6.18
CA VAL A 246 8.39 28.65 -6.32
C VAL A 246 9.09 30.01 -6.20
N VAL A 247 8.71 30.92 -7.10
CA VAL A 247 8.94 32.37 -6.94
C VAL A 247 7.62 33.03 -6.59
N MET A 248 7.52 33.56 -5.37
CA MET A 248 6.42 34.42 -4.95
C MET A 248 6.69 35.84 -5.43
N VAL A 249 5.89 36.30 -6.40
CA VAL A 249 5.99 37.66 -6.91
C VAL A 249 5.17 38.58 -6.03
N VAL A 250 5.87 39.46 -5.32
CA VAL A 250 5.28 40.37 -4.33
C VAL A 250 5.55 41.83 -4.68
N GLU A 251 4.65 42.70 -4.21
CA GLU A 251 4.88 44.15 -4.16
C GLU A 251 4.80 44.62 -2.71
N SER A 252 5.56 45.66 -2.35
CA SER A 252 5.36 46.31 -1.06
C SER A 252 3.98 46.97 -1.01
N HIS A 253 3.26 46.73 0.08
CA HIS A 253 1.95 47.35 0.31
C HIS A 253 2.04 48.88 0.30
N ASN A 254 3.16 49.44 0.78
CA ASN A 254 3.52 50.82 0.52
C ASN A 254 4.61 50.90 -0.56
N SER A 255 4.22 51.33 -1.76
CA SER A 255 5.11 51.45 -2.92
C SER A 255 6.30 52.40 -2.71
N SER A 256 6.29 53.26 -1.69
CA SER A 256 7.43 54.12 -1.37
C SER A 256 8.68 53.35 -0.93
N PHE A 257 8.54 52.09 -0.51
CA PHE A 257 9.67 51.23 -0.16
C PHE A 257 10.26 50.50 -1.37
N MET A 258 9.62 50.56 -2.54
CA MET A 258 10.17 50.07 -3.80
C MET A 258 10.75 51.24 -4.60
N PHE A 259 11.77 50.95 -5.42
CA PHE A 259 12.49 51.99 -6.14
C PHE A 259 11.56 52.79 -7.10
N SER A 260 11.64 54.11 -7.01
CA SER A 260 10.55 55.06 -7.35
C SER A 260 10.35 55.35 -8.85
N ARG A 261 11.27 54.95 -9.75
CA ARG A 261 11.11 55.18 -11.20
C ARG A 261 10.42 54.04 -11.95
N ASP A 262 10.67 52.80 -11.55
CA ASP A 262 9.98 51.61 -12.04
C ASP A 262 9.69 50.70 -10.85
N LYS A 263 8.46 50.81 -10.33
CA LYS A 263 7.96 50.18 -9.09
C LYS A 263 8.03 48.63 -9.06
N ARG A 264 8.60 48.02 -10.08
CA ARG A 264 8.70 46.57 -10.32
C ARG A 264 10.12 46.02 -10.19
N LEU A 265 11.12 46.90 -10.03
CA LEU A 265 12.53 46.51 -10.04
C LEU A 265 13.03 45.93 -8.72
N GLY A 266 12.46 46.32 -7.58
CA GLY A 266 12.85 45.80 -6.27
C GLY A 266 12.99 46.86 -5.18
N TRP A 267 13.84 46.58 -4.21
CA TRP A 267 14.06 47.40 -3.00
C TRP A 267 15.51 47.86 -2.88
N THR A 268 15.73 49.00 -2.22
CA THR A 268 17.08 49.47 -1.89
C THR A 268 17.34 49.33 -0.40
N ARG A 269 18.61 49.12 -0.03
CA ARG A 269 19.01 48.93 1.36
C ARG A 269 18.79 50.22 2.17
N ASP A 270 19.09 51.37 1.60
CA ASP A 270 18.81 52.68 2.21
C ASP A 270 17.32 53.01 2.31
N GLY A 271 16.45 52.38 1.53
CA GLY A 271 14.99 52.52 1.59
C GLY A 271 14.36 51.71 2.73
N ILE A 272 14.90 50.52 3.01
CA ILE A 272 14.39 49.60 4.04
C ILE A 272 14.94 49.92 5.43
N PHE A 273 16.25 50.21 5.51
CA PHE A 273 16.97 50.27 6.78
C PHE A 273 17.34 51.68 7.20
N GLU A 274 17.46 51.88 8.50
CA GLU A 274 18.09 53.07 9.07
C GLU A 274 19.58 53.11 8.68
N PRO A 275 20.21 54.30 8.71
CA PRO A 275 21.64 54.41 8.41
C PRO A 275 22.46 53.40 9.24
N PRO A 276 23.20 52.49 8.59
CA PRO A 276 23.96 51.45 9.28
C PRO A 276 25.14 52.03 10.07
N SER A 277 25.67 51.25 11.02
CA SER A 277 26.99 51.55 11.59
C SER A 277 28.07 51.49 10.51
N ARG A 278 29.20 52.19 10.71
CA ARG A 278 30.33 52.18 9.74
C ARG A 278 30.79 50.77 9.40
N ASN A 279 30.87 49.89 10.40
CA ASN A 279 31.30 48.50 10.22
C ASN A 279 30.28 47.69 9.39
N ALA A 280 28.98 47.88 9.63
CA ALA A 280 27.93 47.21 8.87
C ALA A 280 27.86 47.74 7.42
N ALA A 281 28.05 49.04 7.20
CA ALA A 281 28.16 49.63 5.86
C ALA A 281 29.34 49.02 5.09
N GLN A 282 30.55 49.07 5.67
CA GLN A 282 31.76 48.51 5.06
C GLN A 282 31.63 47.01 4.74
N PHE A 283 30.89 46.27 5.56
CA PHE A 283 30.64 44.85 5.30
C PHE A 283 29.66 44.64 4.14
N TRP A 284 28.54 45.37 4.10
CA TRP A 284 27.49 45.12 3.10
C TRP A 284 27.68 45.84 1.77
N ASP A 285 28.30 47.02 1.74
CA ASP A 285 28.45 47.83 0.52
C ASP A 285 29.07 47.06 -0.67
N PRO A 286 30.07 46.17 -0.48
CA PRO A 286 30.61 45.36 -1.58
C PRO A 286 29.63 44.31 -2.14
N TYR A 287 28.67 43.84 -1.34
CA TYR A 287 27.79 42.72 -1.71
C TYR A 287 26.35 43.15 -2.01
N VAL A 288 25.82 44.10 -1.23
CA VAL A 288 24.48 44.69 -1.36
C VAL A 288 24.61 46.21 -1.21
N PRO A 289 24.89 46.92 -2.33
CA PRO A 289 25.09 48.37 -2.32
C PRO A 289 23.87 49.12 -1.76
N ALA A 290 24.10 50.28 -1.13
CA ALA A 290 23.06 51.02 -0.41
C ALA A 290 21.87 51.43 -1.28
N SER A 291 22.16 52.01 -2.45
CA SER A 291 21.20 52.66 -3.35
C SER A 291 20.80 51.83 -4.57
N GLU A 292 21.42 50.67 -4.77
CA GLU A 292 21.11 49.80 -5.90
C GLU A 292 19.84 48.99 -5.63
N SER A 293 19.06 48.76 -6.68
CA SER A 293 17.82 48.00 -6.57
C SER A 293 18.12 46.50 -6.49
N ASN A 294 17.56 45.85 -5.49
CA ASN A 294 17.60 44.42 -5.31
C ASN A 294 16.22 43.82 -5.58
N SER A 295 16.08 43.09 -6.67
CA SER A 295 14.82 42.44 -7.04
C SER A 295 14.49 41.22 -6.17
N LEU A 296 15.46 40.67 -5.43
CA LEU A 296 15.31 39.55 -4.49
C LEU A 296 15.04 40.08 -3.08
N TRP A 297 13.97 39.60 -2.43
CA TRP A 297 13.70 39.90 -1.02
C TRP A 297 14.32 38.89 -0.07
N PHE A 298 14.05 37.61 -0.33
CA PHE A 298 14.47 36.47 0.52
C PHE A 298 14.43 35.17 -0.29
N SER A 299 15.38 34.26 -0.06
CA SER A 299 15.32 32.91 -0.62
C SER A 299 15.75 31.87 0.41
N SER A 300 15.11 30.70 0.41
CA SER A 300 15.42 29.62 1.34
C SER A 300 14.93 28.26 0.84
N MET A 301 15.62 27.20 1.27
CA MET A 301 15.15 25.84 1.12
C MET A 301 14.12 25.52 2.21
N CYS A 302 12.90 25.24 1.79
CA CYS A 302 11.81 24.90 2.68
C CYS A 302 11.54 23.39 2.71
N SER A 303 10.99 22.91 3.82
CA SER A 303 10.50 21.55 4.00
C SER A 303 9.18 21.52 4.77
N THR A 304 8.34 20.54 4.41
CA THR A 304 7.16 20.14 5.17
C THR A 304 7.43 18.78 5.79
N GLU A 305 7.24 18.67 7.09
CA GLU A 305 7.46 17.44 7.85
C GLU A 305 6.21 17.06 8.65
N ALA A 306 5.99 15.75 8.85
CA ALA A 306 4.91 15.28 9.71
C ALA A 306 5.38 15.32 11.18
N ASP A 307 4.60 15.96 12.04
CA ASP A 307 4.81 15.94 13.48
C ASP A 307 4.19 14.64 14.03
N LEU A 308 5.04 13.69 14.40
CA LEU A 308 4.63 12.42 14.98
C LEU A 308 4.89 12.45 16.48
N ASN A 309 3.90 12.01 17.26
CA ASN A 309 4.10 11.84 18.68
C ASN A 309 5.22 10.81 18.93
N PRO A 310 6.30 11.15 19.64
CA PRO A 310 7.48 10.30 19.75
C PRO A 310 7.22 8.99 20.51
N ARG A 311 6.17 8.92 21.34
CA ARG A 311 5.80 7.70 22.06
C ARG A 311 4.80 6.85 21.29
N THR A 312 3.76 7.46 20.75
CA THR A 312 2.65 6.72 20.12
C THR A 312 2.81 6.54 18.62
N HIS A 313 3.78 7.22 17.99
CA HIS A 313 3.96 7.32 16.54
C HIS A 313 2.70 7.75 15.79
N ARG A 314 1.73 8.36 16.50
CA ARG A 314 0.50 8.90 15.90
C ARG A 314 0.78 10.28 15.33
N PHE A 315 0.12 10.57 14.23
CA PHE A 315 0.13 11.89 13.61
C PHE A 315 -0.46 12.93 14.57
N ALA A 316 0.35 13.91 14.96
CA ALA A 316 -0.02 15.03 15.82
C ALA A 316 -0.27 16.32 15.03
N GLY A 317 0.36 16.45 13.86
CA GLY A 317 0.21 17.60 12.98
C GLY A 317 1.26 17.61 11.89
N CYS A 318 1.48 18.78 11.28
CA CYS A 318 2.52 18.98 10.30
C CYS A 318 3.28 20.27 10.58
N PHE A 319 4.54 20.32 10.17
CA PHE A 319 5.42 21.45 10.38
C PHE A 319 5.97 22.01 9.07
N GLN A 320 5.63 23.28 8.87
CA GLN A 320 6.12 24.25 7.92
C GLN A 320 7.44 24.96 8.27
N ASN A 321 8.63 24.56 7.83
CA ASN A 321 9.84 25.25 8.30
C ASN A 321 10.04 26.69 7.77
N CYS A 322 9.21 27.14 6.81
CA CYS A 322 9.23 28.49 6.23
C CYS A 322 8.03 29.36 6.62
N SER A 323 7.25 28.98 7.63
CA SER A 323 5.98 29.65 8.01
C SER A 323 6.13 31.16 8.26
N ARG A 324 7.21 31.61 8.88
CA ARG A 324 7.44 33.04 9.18
C ARG A 324 7.74 33.89 7.96
N ALA A 325 8.40 33.31 6.95
CA ALA A 325 8.57 33.96 5.65
C ALA A 325 7.22 34.20 4.94
N TYR A 326 6.20 33.37 5.23
CA TYR A 326 4.80 33.57 4.80
C TYR A 326 3.98 34.45 5.75
N GLY A 327 4.58 35.02 6.78
CA GLY A 327 3.87 35.84 7.76
C GLY A 327 3.04 35.07 8.79
N GLN A 328 3.44 33.83 9.12
CA GLN A 328 2.75 32.98 10.10
C GLN A 328 3.65 32.67 11.31
N ILE A 329 3.08 32.75 12.51
CA ILE A 329 3.79 32.53 13.78
C ILE A 329 3.77 31.03 14.18
N ASP A 330 2.71 30.30 13.80
CA ASP A 330 2.43 28.93 14.27
C ASP A 330 2.94 27.82 13.32
N ARG A 331 2.97 26.58 13.85
CA ARG A 331 3.26 25.34 13.11
C ARG A 331 2.22 25.14 11.98
N GLY A 332 2.63 24.39 10.96
CA GLY A 332 1.94 24.27 9.67
C GLY A 332 0.44 24.02 9.81
N TYR A 333 -0.36 24.86 9.16
CA TYR A 333 -1.81 24.69 9.10
C TYR A 333 -2.17 23.46 8.25
N ASP A 334 -3.26 22.81 8.64
CA ASP A 334 -3.89 21.75 7.84
C ASP A 334 -4.09 22.21 6.39
N VAL A 335 -4.01 21.26 5.46
CA VAL A 335 -4.19 21.50 4.03
C VAL A 335 -5.49 22.25 3.77
N LEU A 336 -5.39 23.44 3.19
CA LEU A 336 -6.53 24.25 2.79
C LEU A 336 -6.66 24.27 1.26
N PRO A 337 -7.78 23.77 0.70
CA PRO A 337 -8.04 23.84 -0.73
C PRO A 337 -8.14 25.27 -1.28
N ALA A 338 -7.70 25.47 -2.53
CA ALA A 338 -7.64 26.79 -3.17
C ALA A 338 -9.00 27.49 -3.26
N ASP A 339 -10.11 26.76 -3.42
CA ASP A 339 -11.47 27.30 -3.48
C ASP A 339 -11.92 27.99 -2.18
N ARG A 340 -11.25 27.71 -1.06
CA ARG A 340 -11.53 28.33 0.24
C ARG A 340 -10.57 29.45 0.61
N ILE A 341 -9.64 29.78 -0.29
CA ILE A 341 -8.60 30.78 -0.04
C ILE A 341 -8.97 32.10 -0.73
N ASN A 342 -8.83 33.21 0.00
CA ASN A 342 -9.07 34.55 -0.53
C ASN A 342 -8.08 34.85 -1.69
N PRO A 343 -8.57 35.35 -2.85
CA PRO A 343 -7.72 35.74 -3.98
C PRO A 343 -6.79 36.92 -3.68
N HIS A 344 -7.09 37.74 -2.68
CA HIS A 344 -6.18 38.79 -2.23
C HIS A 344 -5.48 38.36 -0.95
N TYR A 345 -4.16 38.55 -0.93
CA TYR A 345 -3.36 38.21 0.24
C TYR A 345 -2.28 39.25 0.49
N SER A 346 -2.45 39.97 1.59
CA SER A 346 -1.43 40.84 2.17
C SER A 346 -0.87 40.19 3.43
N PHE A 347 0.44 40.18 3.58
CA PHE A 347 1.10 39.58 4.74
C PHE A 347 2.29 40.41 5.18
N ASN A 348 2.63 40.30 6.46
CA ASN A 348 3.87 40.85 6.99
C ASN A 348 4.91 39.75 6.99
N PHE A 349 6.07 40.00 6.40
CA PHE A 349 7.24 39.16 6.66
C PHE A 349 7.61 39.33 8.13
N LEU A 350 7.45 38.28 8.92
CA LEU A 350 7.70 38.35 10.34
C LEU A 350 9.21 38.32 10.56
N LEU A 351 9.73 39.30 11.29
CA LEU A 351 11.06 39.26 11.89
C LEU A 351 10.89 38.91 13.36
N ASP A 352 11.74 38.02 13.86
CA ASP A 352 11.72 37.61 15.26
C ASP A 352 12.68 38.50 16.06
N GLU A 353 12.26 38.94 17.25
CA GLU A 353 13.07 39.82 18.12
C GLU A 353 14.43 39.19 18.48
N PHE A 354 14.53 37.86 18.57
CA PHE A 354 15.81 37.15 18.77
C PHE A 354 16.67 37.10 17.49
N VAL A 355 16.08 37.20 16.30
CA VAL A 355 16.84 37.35 15.04
C VAL A 355 17.48 38.73 14.98
N GLU A 356 16.76 39.76 15.43
CA GLU A 356 17.34 41.09 15.58
C GLU A 356 18.49 41.05 16.60
N ALA A 357 18.35 40.29 17.70
CA ALA A 357 19.37 40.15 18.75
C ALA A 357 20.63 39.34 18.35
N SER A 358 20.47 38.29 17.52
CA SER A 358 21.58 37.40 17.13
C SER A 358 22.44 37.93 15.98
N LEU A 359 21.91 38.85 15.17
CA LEU A 359 22.60 39.46 14.02
C LEU A 359 23.08 40.90 14.28
N GLN A 360 22.97 41.41 15.52
CA GLN A 360 23.11 42.83 15.89
C GLN A 360 24.41 43.52 15.43
N SER A 361 25.51 42.80 15.20
CA SER A 361 26.76 43.45 14.77
C SER A 361 26.83 43.72 13.26
N LYS A 362 25.99 43.07 12.43
CA LYS A 362 26.08 43.14 10.97
C LYS A 362 24.81 43.61 10.29
N ARG A 363 23.62 43.46 10.88
CA ARG A 363 22.35 43.84 10.23
C ARG A 363 21.81 45.19 10.75
N PRO A 364 21.44 46.14 9.87
CA PRO A 364 20.84 47.41 10.29
C PRO A 364 19.38 47.28 10.76
N ILE A 365 18.89 48.26 11.51
CA ILE A 365 17.49 48.32 12.00
C ILE A 365 16.55 48.70 10.86
N VAL A 366 15.39 48.04 10.78
CA VAL A 366 14.36 48.34 9.75
C VAL A 366 13.64 49.65 10.11
N LYS A 367 13.55 50.58 9.15
CA LYS A 367 12.93 51.93 9.35
C LYS A 367 11.47 51.87 9.80
N SER A 368 10.73 50.89 9.29
CA SER A 368 9.31 50.76 9.55
C SER A 368 8.86 49.33 9.33
N GLN A 369 8.01 48.83 10.23
CA GLN A 369 7.33 47.54 10.05
C GLN A 369 6.50 47.49 8.76
N ASN A 370 6.07 48.64 8.23
CA ASN A 370 5.39 48.72 6.93
C ASN A 370 6.29 48.35 5.74
N ALA A 371 7.62 48.41 5.90
CA ALA A 371 8.57 47.96 4.87
C ALA A 371 8.55 46.43 4.70
N LEU A 372 8.04 45.71 5.70
CA LEU A 372 7.92 44.25 5.71
C LEU A 372 6.52 43.78 5.28
N LYS A 373 5.62 44.68 4.88
CA LYS A 373 4.25 44.35 4.46
C LYS A 373 4.17 44.23 2.94
N PHE A 374 3.69 43.08 2.48
CA PHE A 374 3.66 42.70 1.07
C PHE A 374 2.26 42.31 0.61
N ASP A 375 1.98 42.58 -0.66
CA ASP A 375 0.85 42.04 -1.40
C ASP A 375 1.35 40.97 -2.38
N LEU A 376 0.87 39.74 -2.21
CA LEU A 376 1.16 38.65 -3.14
C LEU A 376 0.34 38.84 -4.42
N LYS A 377 1.01 38.90 -5.57
CA LYS A 377 0.34 39.06 -6.87
C LYS A 377 0.05 37.74 -7.54
N TYR A 378 1.08 36.90 -7.67
CA TYR A 378 1.00 35.57 -8.27
C TYR A 378 2.26 34.80 -7.90
N CYS A 379 2.31 33.52 -8.26
CA CYS A 379 3.50 32.70 -8.12
C CYS A 379 3.92 32.10 -9.45
N LEU A 380 5.22 32.00 -9.67
CA LEU A 380 5.82 31.24 -10.75
C LEU A 380 6.27 29.91 -10.15
N VAL A 381 5.78 28.81 -10.68
CA VAL A 381 6.01 27.47 -10.14
C VAL A 381 6.64 26.54 -11.16
N GLN A 382 7.66 25.82 -10.73
CA GLN A 382 8.26 24.78 -11.53
C GLN A 382 7.31 23.57 -11.60
N GLU A 383 6.87 23.18 -12.79
CA GLU A 383 6.10 21.95 -12.94
C GLU A 383 7.01 20.72 -12.76
N ILE A 384 6.53 19.75 -12.00
CA ILE A 384 7.25 18.50 -11.76
C ILE A 384 6.49 17.33 -12.38
N ASP A 385 7.24 16.41 -12.96
CA ASP A 385 6.71 15.11 -13.37
C ASP A 385 6.88 14.12 -12.21
N PRO A 386 5.81 13.81 -11.45
CA PRO A 386 5.93 12.92 -10.30
C PRO A 386 6.32 11.52 -10.75
N VAL A 387 7.39 11.01 -10.15
CA VAL A 387 7.86 9.65 -10.42
C VAL A 387 7.28 8.70 -9.38
N CYS A 388 6.27 7.94 -9.79
CA CYS A 388 5.68 6.88 -8.98
C CYS A 388 6.50 5.59 -9.11
N LYS A 389 6.34 4.71 -8.11
CA LYS A 389 7.09 3.44 -8.05
C LYS A 389 6.17 2.28 -7.69
N VAL A 390 6.47 1.11 -8.25
CA VAL A 390 5.96 -0.18 -7.77
C VAL A 390 7.06 -0.86 -6.96
N GLY A 391 6.78 -1.13 -5.69
CA GLY A 391 7.64 -1.82 -4.76
C GLY A 391 7.28 -3.29 -4.57
N LEU A 392 8.27 -4.08 -4.16
CA LEU A 392 8.16 -5.47 -3.72
C LEU A 392 8.72 -5.60 -2.31
N SER A 393 7.91 -6.06 -1.36
CA SER A 393 8.32 -6.32 0.02
C SER A 393 8.97 -7.68 0.15
N THR A 394 10.29 -7.71 0.40
CA THR A 394 11.04 -8.98 0.50
C THR A 394 10.62 -9.80 1.72
N LYS A 395 10.26 -9.14 2.82
CA LYS A 395 9.75 -9.78 4.04
C LYS A 395 8.44 -10.54 3.77
N VAL A 396 7.51 -9.89 3.08
CA VAL A 396 6.23 -10.50 2.74
C VAL A 396 6.43 -11.64 1.74
N LEU A 397 7.28 -11.43 0.73
CA LEU A 397 7.63 -12.47 -0.23
C LEU A 397 8.28 -13.70 0.43
N LEU A 398 9.14 -13.52 1.43
CA LEU A 398 9.75 -14.62 2.19
C LEU A 398 8.70 -15.51 2.86
N ILE A 399 7.69 -14.92 3.51
CA ILE A 399 6.59 -15.66 4.15
C ILE A 399 5.86 -16.53 3.11
N VAL A 400 5.60 -15.96 1.93
CA VAL A 400 4.97 -16.68 0.82
C VAL A 400 5.86 -17.81 0.33
N VAL A 401 7.16 -17.57 0.14
CA VAL A 401 8.13 -18.60 -0.28
C VAL A 401 8.18 -19.77 0.68
N VAL A 402 8.21 -19.53 2.00
CA VAL A 402 8.18 -20.61 3.01
C VAL A 402 6.90 -21.45 2.90
N CYS A 403 5.75 -20.80 2.67
CA CYS A 403 4.48 -21.50 2.47
C CYS A 403 4.50 -22.34 1.17
N LEU A 404 5.05 -21.81 0.09
CA LEU A 404 5.16 -22.51 -1.19
C LEU A 404 6.12 -23.69 -1.15
N ILE A 405 7.26 -23.56 -0.47
CA ILE A 405 8.19 -24.68 -0.20
C ILE A 405 7.46 -25.77 0.57
N THR A 406 6.76 -25.40 1.65
CA THR A 406 5.99 -26.35 2.47
C THR A 406 4.97 -27.11 1.61
N LYS A 407 4.20 -26.40 0.78
CA LYS A 407 3.23 -27.01 -0.14
C LYS A 407 3.91 -27.94 -1.16
N THR A 408 5.03 -27.52 -1.74
CA THR A 408 5.80 -28.32 -2.70
C THR A 408 6.27 -29.62 -2.06
N CYS A 409 6.86 -29.55 -0.87
CA CYS A 409 7.28 -30.71 -0.09
C CYS A 409 6.11 -31.64 0.22
N LEU A 410 4.96 -31.09 0.65
CA LEU A 410 3.76 -31.89 0.91
C LEU A 410 3.27 -32.60 -0.36
N CYS A 411 3.22 -31.92 -1.51
CA CYS A 411 2.80 -32.52 -2.78
C CYS A 411 3.72 -33.69 -3.18
N ILE A 412 5.04 -33.52 -3.03
CA ILE A 412 6.04 -34.56 -3.30
C ILE A 412 5.87 -35.72 -2.33
N VAL A 413 5.74 -35.44 -1.04
CA VAL A 413 5.56 -36.46 0.01
C VAL A 413 4.31 -37.29 -0.27
N VAL A 414 3.16 -36.67 -0.58
CA VAL A 414 1.92 -37.39 -0.89
C VAL A 414 2.03 -38.28 -2.12
N LEU A 415 2.77 -37.85 -3.15
CA LEU A 415 3.03 -38.68 -4.32
C LEU A 415 3.98 -39.85 -3.99
N ALA A 416 5.02 -39.60 -3.20
CA ALA A 416 6.03 -40.59 -2.85
C ALA A 416 5.50 -41.67 -1.89
N THR A 417 4.67 -41.28 -0.91
CA THR A 417 4.14 -42.19 0.12
C THR A 417 2.83 -42.89 -0.29
N SER A 418 2.60 -43.02 -1.61
CA SER A 418 1.41 -43.65 -2.20
C SER A 418 0.90 -44.84 -1.36
N PRO A 419 -0.32 -44.77 -0.81
CA PRO A 419 -0.85 -45.85 0.02
C PRO A 419 -0.95 -47.15 -0.80
N PRO A 420 -0.89 -48.32 -0.12
CA PRO A 420 -0.98 -49.62 -0.77
C PRO A 420 -2.34 -49.85 -1.44
N GLU A 421 -3.39 -49.18 -0.97
CA GLU A 421 -4.72 -49.15 -1.58
C GLU A 421 -5.03 -47.75 -2.13
N ASP A 422 -5.63 -47.69 -3.30
CA ASP A 422 -6.04 -46.40 -3.88
C ASP A 422 -7.23 -45.80 -3.10
N PRO A 423 -7.19 -44.49 -2.80
CA PRO A 423 -8.29 -43.80 -2.16
C PRO A 423 -9.50 -43.69 -3.08
N LEU A 424 -10.70 -43.72 -2.51
CA LEU A 424 -11.96 -43.50 -3.21
C LEU A 424 -12.19 -41.98 -3.33
N VAL A 425 -11.60 -41.35 -4.34
CA VAL A 425 -11.57 -39.88 -4.48
C VAL A 425 -12.85 -39.33 -5.06
N VAL A 426 -13.43 -40.04 -6.02
CA VAL A 426 -14.71 -39.69 -6.65
C VAL A 426 -15.77 -40.77 -6.41
N PRO A 427 -17.07 -40.46 -6.51
CA PRO A 427 -18.13 -41.46 -6.37
C PRO A 427 -17.98 -42.65 -7.33
N GLY A 428 -17.41 -42.41 -8.51
CA GLY A 428 -17.08 -43.46 -9.48
C GLY A 428 -16.12 -44.51 -8.92
N ASP A 429 -15.10 -44.09 -8.15
CA ASP A 429 -14.13 -45.01 -7.53
C ASP A 429 -14.84 -45.93 -6.53
N ALA A 430 -15.76 -45.37 -5.73
CA ALA A 430 -16.58 -46.16 -4.81
C ALA A 430 -17.46 -47.16 -5.57
N ILE A 431 -18.18 -46.74 -6.62
CA ILE A 431 -19.04 -47.63 -7.41
C ILE A 431 -18.24 -48.82 -7.95
N VAL A 432 -17.08 -48.55 -8.58
CA VAL A 432 -16.21 -49.61 -9.11
C VAL A 432 -15.73 -50.53 -7.97
N SER A 433 -15.32 -49.97 -6.83
CA SER A 433 -14.89 -50.75 -5.67
C SER A 433 -16.00 -51.65 -5.11
N PHE A 434 -17.21 -51.14 -4.92
CA PHE A 434 -18.35 -51.89 -4.37
C PHE A 434 -18.90 -52.95 -5.33
N ILE A 435 -18.81 -52.73 -6.65
CA ILE A 435 -19.17 -53.75 -7.64
C ILE A 435 -18.15 -54.89 -7.66
N THR A 436 -16.86 -54.56 -7.60
CA THR A 436 -15.78 -55.55 -7.67
C THR A 436 -15.68 -56.38 -6.39
N ALA A 437 -15.89 -55.75 -5.23
CA ALA A 437 -15.90 -56.39 -3.92
C ALA A 437 -17.13 -55.93 -3.11
N PRO A 438 -18.26 -56.65 -3.21
CA PRO A 438 -19.44 -56.37 -2.40
C PRO A 438 -19.15 -56.54 -0.91
N GLU A 439 -19.70 -55.67 -0.08
CA GLU A 439 -19.55 -55.76 1.38
C GLU A 439 -20.57 -56.73 1.99
N GLU A 440 -20.13 -57.67 2.84
CA GLU A 440 -21.01 -58.70 3.45
C GLU A 440 -22.17 -58.12 4.27
N LYS A 441 -21.95 -57.03 5.01
CA LYS A 441 -22.98 -56.44 5.89
C LYS A 441 -24.09 -55.73 5.13
N THR A 442 -23.81 -55.27 3.91
CA THR A 442 -24.77 -54.58 3.04
C THR A 442 -25.21 -55.45 1.86
N ALA A 443 -24.67 -56.66 1.73
CA ALA A 443 -25.06 -57.65 0.75
C ALA A 443 -26.58 -57.93 0.84
N ALA A 444 -27.23 -57.95 -0.32
CA ALA A 444 -28.68 -58.10 -0.47
C ALA A 444 -29.58 -57.00 0.14
N ARG A 445 -29.01 -55.86 0.61
CA ARG A 445 -29.79 -54.69 1.04
C ARG A 445 -29.81 -53.62 -0.07
N CYS A 446 -30.88 -53.58 -0.86
CA CYS A 446 -31.05 -52.53 -1.89
C CYS A 446 -31.30 -51.16 -1.23
N THR A 447 -30.53 -50.14 -1.63
CA THR A 447 -30.74 -48.72 -1.27
C THR A 447 -30.88 -48.45 0.23
N LEU A 448 -29.90 -48.86 1.05
CA LEU A 448 -29.88 -48.53 2.48
C LEU A 448 -29.87 -47.00 2.68
N ASP A 449 -31.01 -46.42 3.07
CA ASP A 449 -31.16 -44.98 3.26
C ASP A 449 -30.33 -44.51 4.46
N ARG A 450 -29.70 -43.33 4.36
CA ARG A 450 -28.91 -42.70 5.44
C ARG A 450 -29.72 -42.61 6.74
N PHE A 451 -31.03 -42.43 6.64
CA PHE A 451 -31.95 -42.38 7.79
C PHE A 451 -32.17 -43.74 8.47
N VAL A 452 -32.04 -44.86 7.75
CA VAL A 452 -32.11 -46.21 8.33
C VAL A 452 -30.81 -46.52 9.05
N ALA A 453 -29.67 -46.11 8.49
CA ALA A 453 -28.35 -46.25 9.11
C ALA A 453 -28.15 -45.32 10.34
N ASP A 454 -28.65 -44.07 10.30
CA ASP A 454 -28.57 -43.14 11.44
C ASP A 454 -29.48 -43.55 12.60
N ARG A 455 -30.63 -44.19 12.36
CA ARG A 455 -31.48 -44.75 13.45
C ARG A 455 -30.79 -45.88 14.19
N THR A 456 -30.05 -46.75 13.51
CA THR A 456 -29.23 -47.79 14.15
C THR A 456 -28.00 -47.20 14.85
N SER A 457 -27.39 -46.12 14.33
CA SER A 457 -26.23 -45.46 14.94
C SER A 457 -26.57 -44.53 16.12
N SER A 458 -27.76 -43.92 16.15
CA SER A 458 -28.18 -42.97 17.21
C SER A 458 -28.63 -43.64 18.52
N SER A 459 -28.69 -44.98 18.56
CA SER A 459 -28.93 -45.78 19.76
C SER A 459 -27.70 -45.91 20.68
N MET A 460 -26.72 -45.00 20.60
CA MET A 460 -25.55 -44.98 21.50
C MET A 460 -25.81 -44.36 22.89
N THR A 461 -27.07 -44.06 23.25
CA THR A 461 -27.43 -43.56 24.59
C THR A 461 -28.52 -44.36 25.32
N SER A 462 -28.96 -45.52 24.82
CA SER A 462 -29.88 -46.36 25.60
C SER A 462 -29.62 -47.85 25.42
N ARG A 463 -29.00 -48.44 26.45
CA ARG A 463 -28.86 -49.88 26.81
C ARG A 463 -28.34 -50.85 25.73
N PRO A 464 -27.52 -51.85 26.09
CA PRO A 464 -27.11 -52.89 25.15
C PRO A 464 -28.34 -53.73 24.79
N ILE A 465 -28.90 -53.51 23.60
CA ILE A 465 -29.87 -54.42 23.01
C ILE A 465 -29.08 -55.65 22.55
N GLN A 466 -29.47 -56.83 23.04
CA GLN A 466 -28.93 -58.12 22.62
C GLN A 466 -28.91 -58.25 21.09
N PRO A 467 -28.00 -59.04 20.50
CA PRO A 467 -27.95 -59.27 19.06
C PRO A 467 -29.19 -60.06 18.63
N GLN A 468 -30.31 -59.37 18.41
CA GLN A 468 -31.41 -59.92 17.64
C GLN A 468 -30.94 -59.98 16.19
N GLN A 469 -30.88 -61.21 15.67
CA GLN A 469 -30.71 -61.51 14.26
C GLN A 469 -31.67 -60.63 13.46
N GLU A 470 -31.13 -59.62 12.76
CA GLU A 470 -31.93 -58.82 11.84
C GLU A 470 -32.54 -59.78 10.81
N PRO A 471 -33.88 -59.73 10.58
CA PRO A 471 -34.52 -60.60 9.62
C PRO A 471 -33.90 -60.42 8.22
N PRO A 472 -33.89 -61.47 7.38
CA PRO A 472 -33.30 -61.39 6.06
C PRO A 472 -33.93 -60.26 5.25
N PRO A 473 -33.13 -59.55 4.42
CA PRO A 473 -33.60 -58.37 3.70
C PRO A 473 -34.78 -58.73 2.79
N GLN A 474 -35.95 -58.12 3.06
CA GLN A 474 -37.14 -58.28 2.23
C GLN A 474 -37.16 -57.28 1.06
N PRO A 475 -37.75 -57.63 -0.09
CA PRO A 475 -37.91 -56.70 -1.20
C PRO A 475 -38.73 -55.49 -0.77
N GLN A 476 -38.13 -54.30 -0.83
CA GLN A 476 -38.80 -53.04 -0.52
C GLN A 476 -39.31 -52.37 -1.79
N GLN A 477 -40.59 -51.98 -1.80
CA GLN A 477 -41.18 -51.24 -2.90
C GLN A 477 -40.63 -49.80 -2.91
N TRP A 478 -39.97 -49.40 -4.00
CA TRP A 478 -39.52 -48.03 -4.19
C TRP A 478 -40.73 -47.09 -4.27
N ARG A 479 -40.85 -46.16 -3.31
CA ARG A 479 -41.85 -45.09 -3.34
C ARG A 479 -41.19 -43.78 -3.72
N ARG A 480 -41.63 -43.19 -4.83
CA ARG A 480 -41.22 -41.84 -5.24
C ARG A 480 -41.66 -40.85 -4.16
N ARG A 481 -40.69 -40.31 -3.41
CA ARG A 481 -40.94 -39.27 -2.41
C ARG A 481 -40.71 -37.92 -3.09
N ASN A 482 -41.73 -37.07 -3.16
CA ASN A 482 -41.60 -35.70 -3.68
C ASN A 482 -40.75 -34.88 -2.70
N ARG A 483 -39.42 -34.91 -2.90
CA ARG A 483 -38.46 -34.10 -2.17
C ARG A 483 -38.34 -32.74 -2.87
N ARG A 484 -38.52 -31.65 -2.12
CA ARG A 484 -38.25 -30.29 -2.61
C ARG A 484 -36.73 -30.15 -2.79
N TRP A 485 -36.27 -29.36 -3.75
CA TRP A 485 -34.83 -29.15 -4.02
C TRP A 485 -34.04 -28.75 -2.76
N LEU A 486 -34.67 -28.01 -1.84
CA LEU A 486 -34.10 -27.59 -0.55
C LEU A 486 -33.98 -28.71 0.51
N SER A 487 -34.63 -29.87 0.33
CA SER A 487 -34.58 -30.98 1.29
C SER A 487 -33.37 -31.89 1.10
N ALA A 488 -32.47 -31.59 0.15
CA ALA A 488 -31.25 -32.36 -0.08
C ALA A 488 -30.20 -32.14 1.01
N ILE A 489 -30.22 -30.98 1.68
CA ILE A 489 -29.26 -30.59 2.72
C ILE A 489 -30.03 -30.33 4.03
N PRO A 490 -29.58 -30.88 5.19
CA PRO A 490 -30.24 -30.63 6.46
C PRO A 490 -30.19 -29.14 6.83
N ILE A 491 -31.26 -28.62 7.44
CA ILE A 491 -31.34 -27.21 7.89
C ILE A 491 -30.17 -26.84 8.81
N SER A 492 -29.69 -27.78 9.63
CA SER A 492 -28.53 -27.58 10.50
C SER A 492 -27.23 -27.29 9.75
N ALA A 493 -27.06 -27.77 8.52
CA ALA A 493 -25.90 -27.43 7.69
C ALA A 493 -26.02 -26.00 7.14
N TRP A 494 -27.21 -25.61 6.67
CA TRP A 494 -27.48 -24.23 6.25
C TRP A 494 -27.21 -23.23 7.37
N VAL A 495 -27.76 -23.49 8.57
CA VAL A 495 -27.56 -22.62 9.74
C VAL A 495 -26.09 -22.50 10.10
N ARG A 496 -25.33 -23.62 10.15
CA ARG A 496 -23.90 -23.60 10.45
C ARG A 496 -23.10 -22.81 9.42
N SER A 497 -23.35 -23.03 8.13
CA SER A 497 -22.65 -22.32 7.05
C SER A 497 -22.93 -20.81 7.08
N TYR A 498 -24.20 -20.40 7.22
CA TYR A 498 -24.56 -18.99 7.30
C TYR A 498 -24.07 -18.33 8.59
N PHE A 499 -24.05 -19.05 9.71
CA PHE A 499 -23.48 -18.55 10.96
C PHE A 499 -22.00 -18.22 10.81
N ILE A 500 -21.20 -19.13 10.23
CA ILE A 500 -19.77 -18.88 9.97
C ILE A 500 -19.59 -17.70 9.00
N PHE A 501 -20.35 -17.67 7.91
CA PHE A 501 -20.27 -16.58 6.93
C PHE A 501 -20.59 -15.22 7.54
N THR A 502 -21.67 -15.15 8.33
CA THR A 502 -22.07 -13.93 9.04
C THR A 502 -21.03 -13.53 10.08
N GLY A 503 -20.47 -14.49 10.82
CA GLY A 503 -19.39 -14.24 11.78
C GLY A 503 -18.13 -13.66 11.14
N VAL A 504 -17.72 -14.17 9.97
CA VAL A 504 -16.59 -13.64 9.20
C VAL A 504 -16.89 -12.22 8.72
N ILE A 505 -18.10 -11.95 8.20
CA ILE A 505 -18.50 -10.59 7.79
C ILE A 505 -18.45 -9.64 8.99
N ILE A 506 -19.02 -10.02 10.13
CA ILE A 506 -19.01 -9.21 11.35
C ILE A 506 -17.57 -8.93 11.78
N PHE A 507 -16.69 -9.93 11.76
CA PHE A 507 -15.27 -9.76 12.09
C PHE A 507 -14.56 -8.78 11.13
N LEU A 508 -14.79 -8.92 9.82
CA LEU A 508 -14.21 -8.02 8.82
C LEU A 508 -14.73 -6.58 8.97
N VAL A 509 -16.03 -6.41 9.23
CA VAL A 509 -16.63 -5.09 9.50
C VAL A 509 -16.06 -4.49 10.78
N ALA A 510 -15.95 -5.27 11.86
CA ALA A 510 -15.35 -4.83 13.11
C ALA A 510 -13.89 -4.40 12.90
N MET A 511 -13.09 -5.19 12.21
CA MET A 511 -11.71 -4.85 11.87
C MET A 511 -11.62 -3.60 10.99
N PHE A 512 -12.50 -3.45 10.01
CA PHE A 512 -12.56 -2.24 9.18
C PHE A 512 -12.91 -1.00 10.02
N VAL A 513 -13.90 -1.09 10.92
CA VAL A 513 -14.28 -0.01 11.83
C VAL A 513 -13.13 0.34 12.78
N THR A 514 -12.47 -0.65 13.38
CA THR A 514 -11.30 -0.42 14.25
C THR A 514 -10.14 0.20 13.47
N ALA A 515 -9.84 -0.29 12.27
CA ALA A 515 -8.80 0.25 11.41
C ALA A 515 -9.11 1.69 11.02
N ASN A 516 -10.35 2.00 10.62
CA ASN A 516 -10.77 3.35 10.27
C ASN A 516 -10.79 4.29 11.48
N ASN A 517 -11.11 3.81 12.68
CA ASN A 517 -11.01 4.61 13.90
C ASN A 517 -9.55 4.90 14.29
N THR A 518 -8.63 4.02 13.92
CA THR A 518 -7.19 4.16 14.23
C THR A 518 -6.46 4.99 13.17
N TYR A 519 -6.81 4.78 11.91
CA TYR A 519 -6.29 5.45 10.73
C TYR A 519 -7.48 5.89 9.86
N PRO A 520 -8.10 7.04 10.17
CA PRO A 520 -9.23 7.53 9.40
C PRO A 520 -8.82 7.65 7.93
N VAL A 521 -9.50 6.91 7.06
CA VAL A 521 -9.29 7.01 5.61
C VAL A 521 -9.81 8.37 5.19
N LYS A 522 -8.95 9.39 5.18
CA LYS A 522 -9.24 10.68 4.54
C LYS A 522 -9.40 10.38 3.04
N GLY A 523 -10.64 10.49 2.56
CA GLY A 523 -11.09 9.92 1.30
C GLY A 523 -10.29 10.35 0.07
N GLY A 524 -9.91 9.36 -0.73
CA GLY A 524 -9.45 9.54 -2.12
C GLY A 524 -9.84 8.38 -3.05
N PHE A 525 -10.27 7.23 -2.52
CA PHE A 525 -10.50 6.03 -3.35
C PHE A 525 -11.90 5.96 -3.99
N LEU A 526 -12.86 6.78 -3.56
CA LEU A 526 -14.22 6.86 -4.14
C LEU A 526 -14.56 8.24 -4.73
N ALA A 527 -13.63 9.18 -4.73
CA ALA A 527 -13.81 10.52 -5.29
C ALA A 527 -13.06 10.72 -6.61
N SER A 528 -13.05 9.71 -7.50
CA SER A 528 -12.82 10.00 -8.92
C SER A 528 -14.10 10.61 -9.48
N LYS A 529 -14.10 11.94 -9.65
CA LYS A 529 -15.16 12.67 -10.37
C LYS A 529 -15.49 11.96 -11.69
N PRO A 530 -16.76 11.62 -11.98
CA PRO A 530 -17.18 11.29 -13.33
C PRO A 530 -17.44 12.60 -14.06
N SER A 531 -16.38 13.19 -14.63
CA SER A 531 -16.52 14.36 -15.49
C SER A 531 -15.78 14.10 -16.80
N LEU A 532 -16.29 13.16 -17.62
CA LEU A 532 -15.97 13.12 -19.06
C LEU A 532 -16.84 12.15 -19.90
N ILE A 533 -18.16 12.03 -19.71
CA ILE A 533 -19.05 11.41 -20.72
C ILE A 533 -20.43 12.07 -20.65
N ALA A 534 -20.56 13.31 -21.13
CA ALA A 534 -21.85 13.96 -21.35
C ALA A 534 -21.71 15.15 -22.31
N HIS A 535 -21.06 14.97 -23.46
CA HIS A 535 -21.12 15.93 -24.58
C HIS A 535 -20.76 15.23 -25.90
N THR A 536 -21.60 14.29 -26.34
CA THR A 536 -21.71 13.86 -27.75
C THR A 536 -22.98 13.01 -27.90
N MET A 537 -24.16 13.61 -27.75
CA MET A 537 -25.45 13.16 -28.32
C MET A 537 -26.45 14.31 -28.21
N ALA A 538 -26.25 15.35 -29.04
CA ALA A 538 -27.25 16.38 -29.37
C ALA A 538 -26.75 17.17 -30.59
N SER A 539 -26.69 16.51 -31.74
CA SER A 539 -26.80 17.09 -33.09
C SER A 539 -27.17 15.94 -34.02
#